data_AF-A0A0U4DPF5-F1
#
_entry.id   AF-A0A0U4DPF5-F1
#
_cell.length_a   1.000
_cell.length_b   1.000
_cell.length_c   1.000
_cell.angle_alpha   90.00
_cell.angle_beta   90.00
_cell.angle_gamma   90.00
#
_symmetry.space_group_name_H-M   'P 1'
#
loop_
_entity.id
_entity.type
_entity.pdbx_description
1 polymer ?
#
loop_
_entity_poly.entity_id
_entity_poly.type
_entity_poly.pdbx_seq_one_letter_code
_entity_poly.pdbx_strand_id
1 'polypeptide(L)'
;MNSEDPKLEEIAKKHKKLFETFSINPGGYIINENEFFFVIYERRKINGYAVISPQAPDEIVDYKEALEWLLKYARFSSSLLKHAGFRADISMFSFEEVYSFLKEVTEKVNFDEIELFLDCKYLVEFILDKQKELVDKYNRFYAEQEKVHDGTIEHFTQKDTLDLLEFMGEFEYIQYKQLYTQYQTIDKFKQVFEISKSNPEIKSYSNRDIQVYLSEFSTGKAEFHKELQEITYQENMHLLTKEEFIKVVKRVALETTEKVKRKTLKKLRYPKF
;
A
#
# COMPACT_ATOMS: atom_id res chain seq x y z
N MET A 1 4.32 -22.18 17.60
CA MET A 1 5.03 -22.79 16.47
C MET A 1 5.20 -21.73 15.38
N ASN A 2 6.42 -21.48 14.89
CA ASN A 2 6.65 -20.51 13.80
C ASN A 2 6.72 -21.23 12.43
N SER A 3 6.71 -20.46 11.34
CA SER A 3 6.72 -21.01 9.97
C SER A 3 7.98 -21.79 9.57
N GLU A 4 9.03 -21.73 10.39
CA GLU A 4 10.30 -22.45 10.18
C GLU A 4 10.35 -23.77 10.97
N ASP A 5 9.31 -24.13 11.71
CA ASP A 5 9.27 -25.38 12.47
C ASP A 5 9.41 -26.60 11.54
N PRO A 6 10.40 -27.49 11.78
CA PRO A 6 10.63 -28.68 10.96
C PRO A 6 9.41 -29.61 10.82
N LYS A 7 8.51 -29.62 11.81
CA LYS A 7 7.27 -30.39 11.77
C LYS A 7 6.33 -29.86 10.70
N LEU A 8 6.20 -28.54 10.57
CA LEU A 8 5.39 -27.94 9.51
C LEU A 8 6.00 -28.20 8.13
N GLU A 9 7.33 -28.19 8.04
CA GLU A 9 8.06 -28.53 6.81
C GLU A 9 7.74 -29.96 6.37
N GLU A 10 7.74 -30.92 7.29
CA GLU A 10 7.41 -32.33 7.02
C GLU A 10 5.97 -32.48 6.51
N ILE A 11 5.00 -31.79 7.12
CA ILE A 11 3.60 -31.82 6.71
C ILE A 11 3.43 -31.17 5.33
N ALA A 12 4.05 -30.01 5.10
CA ALA A 12 4.01 -29.32 3.81
C ALA A 12 4.58 -30.18 2.67
N LYS A 13 5.67 -30.93 2.90
CA LYS A 13 6.28 -31.83 1.93
C LYS A 13 5.32 -32.94 1.45
N LYS A 14 4.39 -33.41 2.29
CA LYS A 14 3.41 -34.47 1.93
C LYS A 14 2.48 -34.06 0.80
N HIS A 15 2.23 -32.76 0.59
CA HIS A 15 1.33 -32.25 -0.46
C HIS A 15 2.06 -31.57 -1.63
N LYS A 16 3.39 -31.60 -1.61
CA LYS A 16 4.28 -31.06 -2.64
C LYS A 16 4.38 -32.03 -3.83
N LYS A 17 4.36 -31.53 -5.07
CA LYS A 17 4.65 -32.35 -6.26
C LYS A 17 6.15 -32.32 -6.59
N LEU A 18 6.61 -33.29 -7.39
CA LEU A 18 8.00 -33.34 -7.89
C LEU A 18 8.43 -31.99 -8.47
N PHE A 19 9.68 -31.58 -8.24
CA PHE A 19 10.27 -30.32 -8.75
C PHE A 19 9.60 -29.02 -8.32
N GLU A 20 8.62 -29.04 -7.42
CA GLU A 20 8.13 -27.82 -6.79
C GLU A 20 9.10 -27.34 -5.70
N THR A 21 8.97 -26.08 -5.32
CA THR A 21 9.36 -25.54 -4.02
C THR A 21 8.07 -25.21 -3.25
N PHE A 22 8.20 -24.90 -1.97
CA PHE A 22 7.09 -24.37 -1.19
C PHE A 22 7.58 -23.33 -0.20
N SER A 23 6.66 -22.46 0.20
CA SER A 23 6.83 -21.54 1.32
C SER A 23 5.62 -21.67 2.24
N ILE A 24 5.88 -21.52 3.54
CA ILE A 24 4.85 -21.41 4.57
C ILE A 24 4.73 -19.93 4.88
N ASN A 25 3.54 -19.36 4.77
CA ASN A 25 3.35 -17.95 5.11
C ASN A 25 3.65 -17.76 6.61
N PRO A 26 4.37 -16.69 6.99
CA PRO A 26 4.59 -16.36 8.38
C PRO A 26 3.27 -16.12 9.12
N GLY A 27 3.25 -16.51 10.39
CA GLY A 27 2.07 -16.42 11.25
C GLY A 27 1.08 -17.57 11.01
N GLY A 28 0.75 -18.28 12.09
CA GLY A 28 -0.37 -19.22 12.12
C GLY A 28 -1.69 -18.54 12.49
N TYR A 29 -2.78 -19.29 12.39
CA TYR A 29 -4.10 -18.90 12.88
C TYR A 29 -4.65 -20.01 13.77
N ILE A 30 -5.26 -19.65 14.90
CA ILE A 30 -5.78 -20.62 15.88
C ILE A 30 -7.30 -20.72 15.78
N ILE A 31 -7.82 -21.95 15.69
CA ILE A 31 -9.24 -22.27 15.78
C ILE A 31 -9.40 -23.50 16.67
N ASN A 32 -10.24 -23.42 17.71
CA ASN A 32 -10.51 -24.54 18.63
C ASN A 32 -9.21 -25.19 19.16
N GLU A 33 -8.24 -24.37 19.60
CA GLU A 33 -6.92 -24.80 20.09
C GLU A 33 -6.01 -25.48 19.03
N ASN A 34 -6.46 -25.60 17.78
CA ASN A 34 -5.67 -26.10 16.66
C ASN A 34 -4.99 -24.95 15.91
N GLU A 35 -3.73 -25.16 15.56
CA GLU A 35 -2.95 -24.19 14.80
C GLU A 35 -3.01 -24.52 13.31
N PHE A 36 -3.19 -23.51 12.47
CA PHE A 36 -3.27 -23.65 11.02
C PHE A 36 -2.29 -22.71 10.32
N PHE A 37 -1.68 -23.21 9.24
CA PHE A 37 -0.67 -22.50 8.47
C PHE A 37 -0.96 -22.59 6.97
N PHE A 38 -0.67 -21.52 6.23
CA PHE A 38 -0.95 -21.44 4.80
C PHE A 38 0.30 -21.65 3.95
N VAL A 39 0.28 -22.72 3.16
CA VAL A 39 1.39 -23.17 2.32
C VAL A 39 1.12 -22.82 0.87
N ILE A 40 2.14 -22.29 0.20
CA ILE A 40 2.13 -22.01 -1.24
C ILE A 40 3.13 -22.94 -1.92
N TYR A 41 2.69 -23.64 -2.97
CA TYR A 41 3.54 -24.51 -3.80
C TYR A 41 3.81 -23.87 -5.16
N GLU A 42 5.07 -23.83 -5.58
CA GLU A 42 5.47 -23.13 -6.80
C GLU A 42 6.56 -23.86 -7.60
N ARG A 43 6.70 -23.47 -8.87
CA ARG A 43 7.88 -23.78 -9.72
C ARG A 43 8.37 -22.50 -10.36
N ARG A 44 7.68 -22.08 -11.42
CA ARG A 44 7.81 -20.75 -12.07
C ARG A 44 6.64 -19.83 -11.76
N LYS A 45 5.54 -20.40 -11.25
CA LYS A 45 4.31 -19.74 -10.84
C LYS A 45 3.66 -20.57 -9.75
N ILE A 46 2.65 -20.02 -9.09
CA ILE A 46 1.89 -20.73 -8.06
C ILE A 46 1.07 -21.87 -8.69
N ASN A 47 1.37 -23.09 -8.23
CA ASN A 47 0.82 -24.36 -8.72
C ASN A 47 -0.10 -25.07 -7.71
N GLY A 48 -0.10 -24.63 -6.46
CA GLY A 48 -0.95 -25.22 -5.43
C GLY A 48 -0.93 -24.45 -4.14
N TYR A 49 -1.91 -24.76 -3.29
CA TYR A 49 -2.01 -24.25 -1.94
C TYR A 49 -2.33 -25.38 -0.97
N ALA A 50 -2.00 -25.22 0.31
CA ALA A 50 -2.54 -26.04 1.38
C ALA A 50 -2.77 -25.22 2.64
N VAL A 51 -3.71 -25.66 3.48
CA VAL A 51 -3.84 -25.24 4.88
C VAL A 51 -3.50 -26.44 5.73
N ILE A 52 -2.37 -26.39 6.44
CA ILE A 52 -1.86 -27.50 7.23
C ILE A 52 -2.00 -27.21 8.72
N SER A 53 -2.11 -28.27 9.53
CA SER A 53 -2.14 -28.18 10.98
C SER A 53 -1.28 -29.28 11.59
N PRO A 54 -0.42 -28.99 12.58
CA PRO A 54 0.39 -30.00 13.27
C PRO A 54 -0.44 -30.89 14.21
N GLN A 55 -1.64 -30.47 14.58
CA GLN A 55 -2.61 -31.26 15.35
C GLN A 55 -3.45 -32.19 14.46
N ALA A 56 -3.54 -31.88 13.15
CA ALA A 56 -4.34 -32.61 12.18
C ALA A 56 -5.79 -32.86 12.65
N PRO A 57 -6.56 -31.81 13.00
CA PRO A 57 -7.94 -31.97 13.44
C PRO A 57 -8.79 -32.64 12.35
N ASP A 58 -9.79 -33.41 12.75
CA ASP A 58 -10.71 -34.10 11.82
C ASP A 58 -11.78 -33.17 11.24
N GLU A 59 -12.01 -32.03 11.90
CA GLU A 59 -13.09 -31.10 11.55
C GLU A 59 -12.74 -30.26 10.32
N ILE A 60 -13.33 -30.62 9.18
CA ILE A 60 -13.13 -29.89 7.91
C ILE A 60 -13.58 -28.42 7.96
N VAL A 61 -14.51 -28.10 8.87
CA VAL A 61 -15.02 -26.74 9.06
C VAL A 61 -13.91 -25.80 9.56
N ASP A 62 -13.07 -26.28 10.48
CA ASP A 62 -11.96 -25.51 11.03
C ASP A 62 -10.96 -25.13 9.94
N TYR A 63 -10.63 -26.06 9.04
CA TYR A 63 -9.75 -25.72 7.91
C TYR A 63 -10.39 -24.73 6.92
N LYS A 64 -11.71 -24.75 6.72
CA LYS A 64 -12.39 -23.78 5.86
C LYS A 64 -12.30 -22.38 6.44
N GLU A 65 -12.51 -22.26 7.75
CA GLU A 65 -12.38 -21.01 8.46
C GLU A 65 -10.91 -20.55 8.52
N ALA A 66 -9.96 -21.45 8.77
CA ALA A 66 -8.54 -21.11 8.74
C ALA A 66 -8.10 -20.62 7.35
N LEU A 67 -8.55 -21.29 6.27
CA LEU A 67 -8.27 -20.85 4.90
C LEU A 67 -8.74 -19.42 4.65
N GLU A 68 -9.92 -19.06 5.16
CA GLU A 68 -10.48 -17.72 5.01
C GLU A 68 -9.55 -16.65 5.60
N TRP A 69 -9.14 -16.84 6.85
CA TRP A 69 -8.34 -15.86 7.58
C TRP A 69 -6.88 -15.84 7.13
N LEU A 70 -6.26 -17.00 6.94
CA LEU A 70 -4.89 -17.11 6.43
C LEU A 70 -4.75 -16.48 5.04
N LEU A 71 -5.72 -16.71 4.14
CA LEU A 71 -5.68 -16.13 2.80
C LEU A 71 -5.85 -14.61 2.84
N LYS A 72 -6.79 -14.10 3.66
CA LYS A 72 -7.00 -12.66 3.84
C LYS A 72 -5.73 -12.00 4.38
N TYR A 73 -5.19 -12.54 5.48
CA TYR A 73 -3.98 -12.03 6.10
C TYR A 73 -2.83 -11.97 5.09
N ALA A 74 -2.47 -13.12 4.50
CA ALA A 74 -1.37 -13.22 3.55
C ALA A 74 -1.52 -12.26 2.36
N ARG A 75 -2.75 -12.07 1.86
CA ARG A 75 -3.03 -11.14 0.77
C ARG A 75 -2.86 -9.68 1.19
N PHE A 76 -3.46 -9.30 2.31
CA PHE A 76 -3.44 -7.90 2.76
C PHE A 76 -2.03 -7.48 3.17
N SER A 77 -1.32 -8.31 3.95
CA SER A 77 0.06 -8.03 4.35
C SER A 77 0.99 -7.96 3.13
N SER A 78 0.93 -8.93 2.21
CA SER A 78 1.77 -8.91 1.00
C SER A 78 1.50 -7.70 0.12
N SER A 79 0.23 -7.30 -0.02
CA SER A 79 -0.15 -6.11 -0.79
C SER A 79 0.45 -4.84 -0.17
N LEU A 80 0.34 -4.70 1.15
CA LEU A 80 0.89 -3.56 1.89
C LEU A 80 2.42 -3.56 1.86
N LEU A 81 3.09 -4.68 2.15
CA LEU A 81 4.55 -4.78 2.09
C LEU A 81 5.10 -4.35 0.73
N LYS A 82 4.46 -4.81 -0.36
CA LYS A 82 4.89 -4.50 -1.72
C LYS A 82 4.56 -3.07 -2.15
N HIS A 83 3.30 -2.66 -2.01
CA HIS A 83 2.83 -1.41 -2.60
C HIS A 83 2.98 -0.23 -1.64
N ALA A 84 2.76 -0.43 -0.34
CA ALA A 84 2.98 0.62 0.65
C ALA A 84 4.45 0.88 0.91
N GLY A 85 5.29 -0.16 0.94
CA GLY A 85 6.73 0.00 1.11
C GLY A 85 7.36 0.83 0.01
N PHE A 86 7.11 0.47 -1.26
CA PHE A 86 7.62 1.23 -2.40
C PHE A 86 7.23 2.71 -2.35
N ARG A 87 6.02 3.01 -1.88
CA ARG A 87 5.46 4.37 -1.90
C ARG A 87 5.91 5.20 -0.70
N ALA A 88 6.10 4.57 0.46
CA ALA A 88 6.72 5.20 1.62
C ALA A 88 8.19 5.55 1.37
N ASP A 89 8.90 4.75 0.55
CA ASP A 89 10.32 4.95 0.22
C ASP A 89 10.58 6.01 -0.86
N ILE A 90 9.53 6.62 -1.45
CA ILE A 90 9.69 7.69 -2.44
C ILE A 90 10.34 8.89 -1.78
N SER A 91 11.47 9.33 -2.34
CA SER A 91 12.15 10.56 -1.93
C SER A 91 11.29 11.79 -2.23
N MET A 92 11.11 12.65 -1.23
CA MET A 92 10.36 13.91 -1.34
C MET A 92 11.25 15.13 -1.61
N PHE A 93 12.52 14.92 -1.93
CA PHE A 93 13.51 15.99 -2.08
C PHE A 93 13.06 17.09 -3.06
N SER A 94 12.49 16.73 -4.21
CA SER A 94 12.00 17.71 -5.19
C SER A 94 10.83 18.55 -4.63
N PHE A 95 9.95 17.96 -3.82
CA PHE A 95 8.87 18.69 -3.14
C PHE A 95 9.41 19.62 -2.06
N GLU A 96 10.43 19.20 -1.29
CA GLU A 96 11.07 20.03 -0.26
C GLU A 96 11.79 21.25 -0.86
N GLU A 97 12.51 21.05 -1.96
CA GLU A 97 13.18 22.12 -2.70
C GLU A 97 12.18 23.12 -3.29
N VAL A 98 11.11 22.63 -3.94
CA VAL A 98 10.05 23.49 -4.48
C VAL A 98 9.31 24.23 -3.36
N TYR A 99 9.01 23.58 -2.23
CA TYR A 99 8.41 24.23 -1.07
C TYR A 99 9.29 25.37 -0.55
N SER A 100 10.60 25.11 -0.39
CA SER A 100 11.56 26.11 0.09
C SER A 100 11.62 27.30 -0.85
N PHE A 101 11.71 27.06 -2.16
CA PHE A 101 11.64 28.11 -3.17
C PHE A 101 10.35 28.95 -3.07
N LEU A 102 9.18 28.31 -3.05
CA LEU A 102 7.89 29.00 -2.96
C LEU A 102 7.78 29.81 -1.67
N LYS A 103 8.28 29.27 -0.55
CA LYS A 103 8.33 29.96 0.73
C LYS A 103 9.19 31.21 0.66
N GLU A 104 10.43 31.11 0.16
CA GLU A 104 11.32 32.26 0.06
C GLU A 104 10.74 33.37 -0.83
N VAL A 105 10.20 33.01 -1.99
CA VAL A 105 9.59 33.97 -2.92
C VAL A 105 8.40 34.68 -2.28
N THR A 106 7.50 33.93 -1.63
CA THR A 106 6.30 34.50 -0.99
C THR A 106 6.60 35.33 0.26
N GLU A 107 7.76 35.13 0.90
CA GLU A 107 8.16 35.91 2.08
C GLU A 107 9.00 37.15 1.73
N LYS A 108 9.71 37.15 0.58
CA LYS A 108 10.74 38.15 0.27
C LYS A 108 10.45 39.00 -0.96
N VAL A 109 9.53 38.60 -1.84
CA VAL A 109 9.21 39.31 -3.09
C VAL A 109 7.77 39.79 -3.05
N ASN A 110 7.54 41.04 -3.45
CA ASN A 110 6.19 41.60 -3.61
C ASN A 110 5.82 41.65 -5.09
N PHE A 111 4.81 40.88 -5.50
CA PHE A 111 4.39 40.75 -6.89
C PHE A 111 2.91 40.38 -6.98
N ASP A 112 2.28 40.67 -8.13
CA ASP A 112 0.84 40.58 -8.29
C ASP A 112 0.31 39.14 -8.16
N GLU A 113 1.09 38.14 -8.58
CA GLU A 113 0.70 36.73 -8.57
C GLU A 113 1.05 35.98 -7.27
N ILE A 114 1.29 36.69 -6.16
CA ILE A 114 1.70 36.09 -4.88
C ILE A 114 0.74 35.00 -4.38
N GLU A 115 -0.57 35.19 -4.57
CA GLU A 115 -1.60 34.21 -4.17
C GLU A 115 -1.46 32.87 -4.92
N LEU A 116 -1.05 32.88 -6.19
CA LEU A 116 -0.78 31.65 -6.96
C LEU A 116 0.38 30.86 -6.35
N PHE A 117 1.43 31.55 -5.91
CA PHE A 117 2.59 30.92 -5.28
C PHE A 117 2.26 30.41 -3.88
N LEU A 118 1.48 31.17 -3.10
CA LEU A 118 0.98 30.72 -1.80
C LEU A 118 0.11 29.47 -1.93
N ASP A 119 -0.81 29.45 -2.88
CA ASP A 119 -1.61 28.27 -3.21
C ASP A 119 -0.72 27.05 -3.48
N CYS A 120 0.25 27.17 -4.40
CA CYS A 120 1.16 26.07 -4.73
C CYS A 120 1.99 25.65 -3.50
N LYS A 121 2.39 26.59 -2.64
CA LYS A 121 3.13 26.31 -1.41
C LYS A 121 2.30 25.43 -0.47
N TYR A 122 1.05 25.80 -0.21
CA TYR A 122 0.16 25.02 0.66
C TYR A 122 -0.16 23.63 0.08
N LEU A 123 -0.22 23.51 -1.25
CA LEU A 123 -0.45 22.22 -1.91
C LEU A 123 0.75 21.28 -1.78
N VAL A 124 1.97 21.81 -1.90
CA VAL A 124 3.21 21.05 -1.66
C VAL A 124 3.34 20.64 -0.21
N GLU A 125 3.06 21.57 0.72
CA GLU A 125 3.03 21.30 2.16
C GLU A 125 2.05 20.18 2.50
N PHE A 126 0.83 20.24 1.95
CA PHE A 126 -0.15 19.17 2.10
C PHE A 126 0.36 17.81 1.61
N ILE A 127 1.06 17.76 0.47
CA ILE A 127 1.60 16.50 -0.07
C ILE A 127 2.72 15.97 0.82
N LEU A 128 3.61 16.85 1.31
CA LEU A 128 4.68 16.50 2.24
C LEU A 128 4.14 15.94 3.56
N ASP A 129 3.13 16.60 4.14
CA ASP A 129 2.46 16.14 5.35
C ASP A 129 1.80 14.78 5.17
N LYS A 130 1.16 14.57 4.01
CA LYS A 130 0.57 13.29 3.64
C LYS A 130 1.62 12.19 3.46
N GLN A 131 2.78 12.51 2.88
CA GLN A 131 3.87 11.55 2.77
C GLN A 131 4.42 11.18 4.15
N LYS A 132 4.59 12.15 5.03
CA LYS A 132 5.03 11.89 6.41
C LYS A 132 4.04 10.97 7.14
N GLU A 133 2.74 11.24 7.04
CA GLU A 133 1.69 10.38 7.59
C GLU A 133 1.80 8.94 7.04
N LEU A 134 2.04 8.81 5.72
CA LEU A 134 2.21 7.53 5.05
C LEU A 134 3.40 6.75 5.60
N VAL A 135 4.56 7.39 5.69
CA VAL A 135 5.82 6.81 6.18
C VAL A 135 5.67 6.37 7.64
N ASP A 136 5.11 7.22 8.49
CA ASP A 136 4.90 6.90 9.90
C ASP A 136 4.00 5.69 10.08
N LYS A 137 2.89 5.62 9.33
CA LYS A 137 1.97 4.47 9.39
C LYS A 137 2.61 3.20 8.81
N TYR A 138 3.33 3.31 7.70
CA TYR A 138 4.01 2.17 7.09
C TYR A 138 5.10 1.59 8.01
N ASN A 139 5.91 2.43 8.64
CA ASN A 139 6.96 1.99 9.55
C ASN A 139 6.38 1.22 10.76
N ARG A 140 5.24 1.68 11.30
CA ARG A 140 4.53 0.95 12.36
C ARG A 140 4.02 -0.40 11.87
N PHE A 141 3.38 -0.43 10.71
CA PHE A 141 2.94 -1.68 10.09
C PHE A 141 4.11 -2.64 9.85
N TYR A 142 5.21 -2.16 9.25
CA TYR A 142 6.39 -2.95 8.94
C TYR A 142 7.00 -3.56 10.21
N ALA A 143 7.15 -2.77 11.28
CA ALA A 143 7.65 -3.25 12.56
C ALA A 143 6.77 -4.36 13.17
N GLU A 144 5.45 -4.30 13.03
CA GLU A 144 4.57 -5.38 13.49
C GLU A 144 4.64 -6.61 12.57
N GLN A 145 4.81 -6.43 11.26
CA GLN A 145 4.98 -7.56 10.33
C GLN A 145 6.30 -8.31 10.53
N GLU A 146 7.38 -7.60 10.85
CA GLU A 146 8.67 -8.22 11.17
C GLU A 146 8.55 -9.18 12.36
N LYS A 147 7.77 -8.82 13.39
CA LYS A 147 7.51 -9.72 14.54
C LYS A 147 6.78 -11.00 14.14
N VAL A 148 5.91 -10.95 13.14
CA VAL A 148 5.24 -12.15 12.62
C VAL A 148 6.20 -12.96 11.75
N HIS A 149 7.09 -12.28 11.02
CA HIS A 149 8.09 -12.89 10.17
C HIS A 149 9.18 -13.63 10.95
N ASP A 150 9.70 -13.02 12.02
CA ASP A 150 10.74 -13.60 12.87
C ASP A 150 10.20 -14.60 13.91
N GLY A 151 8.87 -14.72 14.01
CA GLY A 151 8.19 -15.64 14.91
C GLY A 151 8.00 -15.12 16.35
N THR A 152 8.32 -13.86 16.64
CA THR A 152 7.95 -13.20 17.92
C THR A 152 6.45 -13.21 18.15
N ILE A 153 5.66 -13.01 17.08
CA ILE A 153 4.22 -13.23 17.05
C ILE A 153 3.98 -14.48 16.20
N GLU A 154 3.75 -15.60 16.88
CA GLU A 154 3.54 -16.89 16.21
C GLU A 154 2.20 -16.98 15.49
N HIS A 155 1.16 -16.33 16.03
CA HIS A 155 -0.20 -16.40 15.50
C HIS A 155 -0.84 -15.02 15.43
N PHE A 156 -1.51 -14.75 14.31
CA PHE A 156 -2.34 -13.55 14.17
C PHE A 156 -3.81 -13.89 14.49
N THR A 157 -4.58 -12.85 14.76
CA THR A 157 -6.01 -12.92 15.09
C THR A 157 -6.86 -12.37 13.95
N GLN A 158 -8.18 -12.61 14.04
CA GLN A 158 -9.15 -11.97 13.15
C GLN A 158 -9.02 -10.44 13.21
N LYS A 159 -8.79 -9.88 14.41
CA LYS A 159 -8.63 -8.44 14.60
C LYS A 159 -7.42 -7.93 13.81
N ASP A 160 -6.28 -8.60 13.88
CA ASP A 160 -5.07 -8.18 13.14
C ASP A 160 -5.34 -8.15 11.63
N THR A 161 -6.08 -9.13 11.10
CA THR A 161 -6.47 -9.15 9.68
C THR A 161 -7.40 -8.00 9.31
N LEU A 162 -8.32 -7.61 10.19
CA LEU A 162 -9.22 -6.48 9.98
C LEU A 162 -8.51 -5.14 10.12
N ASP A 163 -7.51 -5.06 11.00
CA ASP A 163 -6.63 -3.89 11.18
C ASP A 163 -5.75 -3.69 9.93
N LEU A 164 -5.24 -4.77 9.31
CA LEU A 164 -4.57 -4.70 8.00
C LEU A 164 -5.50 -4.15 6.90
N LEU A 165 -6.76 -4.57 6.91
CA LEU A 165 -7.75 -4.11 5.94
C LEU A 165 -8.13 -2.64 6.17
N GLU A 166 -8.17 -2.17 7.42
CA GLU A 166 -8.30 -0.75 7.75
C GLU A 166 -7.10 0.04 7.25
N PHE A 167 -5.89 -0.42 7.55
CA PHE A 167 -4.67 0.25 7.15
C PHE A 167 -4.54 0.35 5.61
N MET A 168 -4.96 -0.68 4.88
CA MET A 168 -5.05 -0.64 3.41
C MET A 168 -5.95 0.50 2.92
N GLY A 169 -7.11 0.70 3.55
CA GLY A 169 -7.99 1.82 3.24
C GLY A 169 -7.36 3.18 3.54
N GLU A 170 -6.72 3.32 4.70
CA GLU A 170 -6.03 4.57 5.07
C GLU A 170 -4.88 4.89 4.11
N PHE A 171 -4.12 3.88 3.74
CA PHE A 171 -3.02 3.97 2.79
C PHE A 171 -3.51 4.47 1.42
N GLU A 172 -4.52 3.82 0.85
CA GLU A 172 -5.07 4.23 -0.45
C GLU A 172 -5.72 5.61 -0.39
N TYR A 173 -6.30 6.01 0.75
CA TYR A 173 -6.82 7.37 0.93
C TYR A 173 -5.72 8.42 0.82
N ILE A 174 -4.60 8.22 1.52
CA ILE A 174 -3.46 9.14 1.47
C ILE A 174 -2.94 9.28 0.05
N GLN A 175 -2.72 8.15 -0.64
CA GLN A 175 -2.24 8.14 -2.01
C GLN A 175 -3.19 8.82 -2.98
N TYR A 176 -4.48 8.54 -2.87
CA TYR A 176 -5.48 9.17 -3.70
C TYR A 176 -5.48 10.68 -3.49
N LYS A 177 -5.40 11.15 -2.24
CA LYS A 177 -5.34 12.60 -1.96
C LYS A 177 -4.07 13.23 -2.54
N GLN A 178 -2.90 12.59 -2.42
CA GLN A 178 -1.67 13.10 -3.02
C GLN A 178 -1.76 13.18 -4.55
N LEU A 179 -2.18 12.10 -5.21
CA LEU A 179 -2.31 12.04 -6.67
C LEU A 179 -3.37 13.00 -7.21
N TYR A 180 -4.54 13.07 -6.55
CA TYR A 180 -5.59 14.01 -6.91
C TYR A 180 -5.13 15.46 -6.78
N THR A 181 -4.44 15.80 -5.70
CA THR A 181 -3.87 17.14 -5.50
C THR A 181 -2.83 17.47 -6.58
N GLN A 182 -1.95 16.54 -6.94
CA GLN A 182 -0.98 16.75 -8.03
C GLN A 182 -1.71 16.97 -9.36
N TYR A 183 -2.65 16.10 -9.71
CA TYR A 183 -3.44 16.22 -10.94
C TYR A 183 -4.14 17.58 -11.09
N GLN A 184 -4.72 18.09 -10.01
CA GLN A 184 -5.45 19.37 -10.02
C GLN A 184 -4.52 20.59 -10.12
N THR A 185 -3.24 20.46 -9.79
CA THR A 185 -2.34 21.60 -9.59
C THR A 185 -1.32 21.80 -10.70
N ILE A 186 -1.23 20.85 -11.64
CA ILE A 186 -0.33 20.94 -12.80
C ILE A 186 -0.44 22.27 -13.56
N ASP A 187 -1.65 22.76 -13.82
CA ASP A 187 -1.84 24.03 -14.55
C ASP A 187 -1.40 25.25 -13.73
N LYS A 188 -1.47 25.17 -12.39
CA LYS A 188 -0.95 26.21 -11.49
C LYS A 188 0.58 26.20 -11.50
N PHE A 189 1.19 25.02 -11.39
CA PHE A 189 2.64 24.86 -11.48
C PHE A 189 3.20 25.32 -12.82
N LYS A 190 2.45 25.10 -13.91
CA LYS A 190 2.81 25.64 -15.23
C LYS A 190 2.91 27.16 -15.21
N GLN A 191 1.97 27.85 -14.57
CA GLN A 191 2.01 29.31 -14.45
C GLN A 191 3.16 29.77 -13.54
N VAL A 192 3.37 29.12 -12.39
CA VAL A 192 4.51 29.39 -11.49
C VAL A 192 5.83 29.23 -12.23
N PHE A 193 5.97 28.19 -13.04
CA PHE A 193 7.16 27.94 -13.84
C PHE A 193 7.45 29.08 -14.83
N GLU A 194 6.45 29.50 -15.61
CA GLU A 194 6.62 30.60 -16.58
C GLU A 194 6.93 31.95 -15.89
N ILE A 195 6.27 32.25 -14.77
CA ILE A 195 6.55 33.45 -13.96
C ILE A 195 7.97 33.41 -13.40
N SER A 196 8.40 32.25 -12.87
CA SER A 196 9.74 32.09 -12.30
C SER A 196 10.88 32.33 -13.31
N LYS A 197 10.60 32.14 -14.61
CA LYS A 197 11.54 32.38 -15.70
C LYS A 197 11.58 33.82 -16.18
N SER A 198 10.43 34.50 -16.15
CA SER A 198 10.21 35.80 -16.77
C SER A 198 10.39 36.96 -15.79
N ASN A 199 10.06 36.77 -14.50
CA ASN A 199 10.23 37.78 -13.47
C ASN A 199 11.68 37.76 -12.91
N PRO A 200 12.49 38.82 -13.11
CA PRO A 200 13.89 38.84 -12.69
C PRO A 200 14.10 38.71 -11.18
N GLU A 201 13.20 39.26 -10.36
CA GLU A 201 13.31 39.18 -8.90
C GLU A 201 13.07 37.75 -8.40
N ILE A 202 12.02 37.10 -8.90
CA ILE A 202 11.72 35.69 -8.57
C ILE A 202 12.82 34.76 -9.09
N LYS A 203 13.30 35.02 -10.31
CA LYS A 203 14.37 34.22 -10.93
C LYS A 203 15.65 34.18 -10.09
N SER A 204 15.93 35.23 -9.30
CA SER A 204 17.10 35.27 -8.41
C SER A 204 17.07 34.21 -7.30
N TYR A 205 15.88 33.70 -6.94
CA TYR A 205 15.68 32.62 -5.97
C TYR A 205 15.63 31.24 -6.63
N SER A 206 15.65 31.17 -7.97
CA SER A 206 15.50 29.91 -8.69
C SER A 206 16.83 29.46 -9.28
N ASN A 207 17.30 28.29 -8.83
CA ASN A 207 18.46 27.63 -9.41
C ASN A 207 18.03 26.64 -10.52
N ARG A 208 19.00 25.96 -11.13
CA ARG A 208 18.74 24.98 -12.20
C ARG A 208 17.83 23.84 -11.74
N ASP A 209 18.02 23.33 -10.53
CA ASP A 209 17.27 22.19 -10.02
C ASP A 209 15.81 22.55 -9.75
N ILE A 210 15.57 23.73 -9.15
CA ILE A 210 14.20 24.28 -8.99
C ILE A 210 13.50 24.41 -10.34
N GLN A 211 14.19 24.90 -11.38
CA GLN A 211 13.60 24.99 -12.72
C GLN A 211 13.26 23.62 -13.30
N VAL A 212 14.09 22.59 -13.05
CA VAL A 212 13.77 21.21 -13.45
C VAL A 212 12.54 20.71 -12.70
N TYR A 213 12.49 20.84 -11.38
CA TYR A 213 11.36 20.34 -10.58
C TYR A 213 10.04 21.07 -10.88
N LEU A 214 10.05 22.38 -11.07
CA LEU A 214 8.88 23.13 -11.51
C LEU A 214 8.40 22.69 -12.90
N SER A 215 9.34 22.37 -13.80
CA SER A 215 9.00 21.80 -15.10
C SER A 215 8.36 20.41 -14.96
N GLU A 216 8.86 19.56 -14.07
CA GLU A 216 8.28 18.24 -13.83
C GLU A 216 6.86 18.36 -13.25
N PHE A 217 6.66 19.22 -12.25
CA PHE A 217 5.37 19.45 -11.60
C PHE A 217 4.31 20.09 -12.51
N SER A 218 4.74 20.70 -13.63
CA SER A 218 3.86 21.32 -14.62
C SER A 218 3.54 20.44 -15.83
N THR A 219 3.95 19.17 -15.80
CA THR A 219 3.72 18.19 -16.88
C THR A 219 3.01 16.93 -16.37
N GLY A 220 2.69 15.99 -17.27
CA GLY A 220 2.19 14.67 -16.87
C GLY A 220 0.69 14.56 -16.61
N LYS A 221 -0.12 15.57 -16.97
CA LYS A 221 -1.56 15.61 -16.61
C LYS A 221 -2.35 14.39 -17.08
N ALA A 222 -2.04 13.87 -18.26
CA ALA A 222 -2.71 12.69 -18.81
C ALA A 222 -2.29 11.40 -18.06
N GLU A 223 -1.01 11.31 -17.71
CA GLU A 223 -0.42 10.23 -16.93
C GLU A 223 -1.03 10.20 -15.53
N PHE A 224 -1.08 11.33 -14.82
CA PHE A 224 -1.75 11.45 -13.53
C PHE A 224 -3.24 11.13 -13.61
N HIS A 225 -3.94 11.54 -14.68
CA HIS A 225 -5.34 11.18 -14.85
C HIS A 225 -5.54 9.67 -14.97
N LYS A 226 -4.66 8.99 -15.74
CA LYS A 226 -4.69 7.54 -15.88
C LYS A 226 -4.40 6.83 -14.55
N GLU A 227 -3.36 7.27 -13.82
CA GLU A 227 -3.04 6.70 -12.51
C GLU A 227 -4.19 6.90 -11.52
N LEU A 228 -4.83 8.07 -11.52
CA LEU A 228 -5.99 8.34 -10.69
C LEU A 228 -7.17 7.41 -11.03
N GLN A 229 -7.41 7.14 -12.31
CA GLN A 229 -8.44 6.18 -12.74
C GLN A 229 -8.17 4.76 -12.25
N GLU A 230 -6.91 4.33 -12.20
CA GLU A 230 -6.53 2.98 -11.72
C GLU A 230 -6.85 2.77 -10.23
N ILE A 231 -6.88 3.85 -9.44
CA ILE A 231 -7.19 3.83 -8.00
C ILE A 231 -8.57 4.43 -7.66
N THR A 232 -9.40 4.73 -8.67
CA THR A 232 -10.76 5.23 -8.48
C THR A 232 -11.76 4.09 -8.63
N TYR A 233 -12.37 3.66 -7.53
CA TYR A 233 -13.31 2.52 -7.55
C TYR A 233 -14.77 2.91 -7.78
N GLN A 234 -15.10 4.19 -7.64
CA GLN A 234 -16.43 4.72 -7.90
C GLN A 234 -16.35 6.20 -8.29
N GLU A 235 -17.42 6.69 -8.91
CA GLU A 235 -17.54 8.11 -9.23
C GLU A 235 -17.46 8.98 -7.96
N ASN A 236 -16.89 10.18 -8.11
CA ASN A 236 -16.83 11.20 -7.06
C ASN A 236 -16.09 10.76 -5.78
N MET A 237 -15.15 9.82 -5.89
CA MET A 237 -14.33 9.35 -4.77
C MET A 237 -13.56 10.48 -4.06
N HIS A 238 -13.27 11.59 -4.76
CA HIS A 238 -12.65 12.80 -4.22
C HIS A 238 -13.54 13.62 -3.27
N LEU A 239 -14.86 13.40 -3.30
CA LEU A 239 -15.85 14.08 -2.43
C LEU A 239 -16.15 13.29 -1.15
N LEU A 240 -15.70 12.04 -1.07
CA LEU A 240 -15.95 11.20 0.09
C LEU A 240 -15.17 11.70 1.32
N THR A 241 -15.76 11.51 2.49
CA THR A 241 -14.98 11.58 3.74
C THR A 241 -13.94 10.46 3.77
N LYS A 242 -12.96 10.57 4.68
CA LYS A 242 -11.95 9.51 4.86
C LYS A 242 -12.64 8.18 5.17
N GLU A 243 -13.64 8.18 6.05
CA GLU A 243 -14.35 6.99 6.50
C GLU A 243 -15.16 6.35 5.36
N GLU A 244 -15.80 7.17 4.52
CA GLU A 244 -16.52 6.70 3.34
C GLU A 244 -15.58 6.11 2.30
N PHE A 245 -14.45 6.77 2.04
CA PHE A 245 -13.41 6.28 1.16
C PHE A 245 -12.89 4.93 1.61
N ILE A 246 -12.53 4.80 2.88
CA ILE A 246 -12.02 3.55 3.46
C ILE A 246 -13.05 2.43 3.30
N LYS A 247 -14.34 2.70 3.54
CA LYS A 247 -15.41 1.70 3.33
C LYS A 247 -15.45 1.20 1.88
N VAL A 248 -15.27 2.08 0.89
CA VAL A 248 -15.21 1.70 -0.53
C VAL A 248 -14.00 0.80 -0.80
N VAL A 249 -12.81 1.18 -0.34
CA VAL A 249 -11.58 0.38 -0.50
C VAL A 249 -11.75 -0.99 0.13
N LYS A 250 -12.24 -1.05 1.37
CA LYS A 250 -12.49 -2.30 2.10
C LYS A 250 -13.41 -3.24 1.33
N ARG A 251 -14.52 -2.72 0.78
CA ARG A 251 -15.45 -3.51 -0.03
C ARG A 251 -14.73 -4.11 -1.25
N VAL A 252 -14.02 -3.30 -2.02
CA VAL A 252 -13.31 -3.75 -3.23
C VAL A 252 -12.22 -4.77 -2.90
N ALA A 253 -11.47 -4.53 -1.81
CA ALA A 253 -10.45 -5.44 -1.33
C ALA A 253 -11.06 -6.81 -0.97
N LEU A 254 -12.16 -6.85 -0.22
CA LEU A 254 -12.88 -8.07 0.13
C LEU A 254 -13.44 -8.80 -1.09
N GLU A 255 -14.09 -8.10 -2.02
CA GLU A 255 -14.60 -8.70 -3.27
C GLU A 255 -13.49 -9.32 -4.11
N THR A 256 -12.33 -8.65 -4.18
CA THR A 256 -11.17 -9.17 -4.91
C THR A 256 -10.54 -10.35 -4.18
N THR A 257 -10.49 -10.34 -2.85
CA THR A 257 -10.07 -11.48 -2.04
C THR A 257 -10.98 -12.69 -2.27
N GLU A 258 -12.30 -12.51 -2.35
CA GLU A 258 -13.23 -13.59 -2.67
C GLU A 258 -12.99 -14.19 -4.06
N LYS A 259 -12.71 -13.35 -5.06
CA LYS A 259 -12.31 -13.83 -6.40
C LYS A 259 -11.03 -14.65 -6.34
N VAL A 260 -10.05 -14.26 -5.52
CA VAL A 260 -8.82 -15.02 -5.32
C VAL A 260 -9.07 -16.30 -4.54
N LYS A 261 -9.88 -16.30 -3.49
CA LYS A 261 -10.28 -17.48 -2.73
C LYS A 261 -10.86 -18.56 -3.65
N ARG A 262 -11.76 -18.19 -4.56
CA ARG A 262 -12.30 -19.12 -5.58
C ARG A 262 -11.21 -19.72 -6.48
N LYS A 263 -10.17 -18.97 -6.83
CA LYS A 263 -9.01 -19.46 -7.61
C LYS A 263 -8.09 -20.36 -6.75
N THR A 264 -7.89 -19.99 -5.49
CA THR A 264 -7.12 -20.76 -4.50
C THR A 264 -7.75 -22.11 -4.27
N LEU A 265 -9.07 -22.17 -4.04
CA LEU A 265 -9.82 -23.41 -3.84
C LEU A 265 -9.66 -24.40 -5.01
N LYS A 266 -9.67 -23.91 -6.26
CA LYS A 266 -9.43 -24.75 -7.46
C LYS A 266 -8.03 -25.40 -7.50
N LYS A 267 -7.08 -24.85 -6.75
CA LYS A 267 -5.68 -25.31 -6.67
C LYS A 267 -5.31 -25.83 -5.28
N LEU A 268 -6.27 -25.90 -4.36
CA LEU A 268 -6.04 -26.35 -3.00
C LEU A 268 -5.81 -27.85 -3.01
N ARG A 269 -4.75 -28.29 -2.33
CA ARG A 269 -4.35 -29.71 -2.26
C ARG A 269 -4.74 -30.33 -0.94
N TYR A 270 -4.78 -29.52 0.11
CA TYR A 270 -5.15 -29.92 1.44
C TYR A 270 -5.74 -28.73 2.23
N PRO A 271 -6.79 -28.95 3.02
CA PRO A 271 -7.60 -30.17 3.01
C PRO A 271 -8.38 -30.32 1.68
N LYS A 272 -9.00 -31.48 1.47
CA LYS A 272 -9.92 -31.69 0.34
C LYS A 272 -11.33 -31.34 0.79
N PHE A 273 -11.94 -30.34 0.14
CA PHE A 273 -13.30 -29.87 0.40
C PHE A 273 -14.33 -30.51 -0.54
#